data_AF-A0A937P4P6-F1
#
_entry.id   AF-A0A937P4P6-F1
#
_cell.length_a   1.000
_cell.length_b   1.000
_cell.length_c   1.000
_cell.angle_alpha   90.00
_cell.angle_beta   90.00
_cell.angle_gamma   90.00
#
_symmetry.space_group_name_H-M   'P 1'
#
loop_
_entity.id
_entity.type
_entity.pdbx_description
1 polymer ?
#
loop_
_entity_poly.entity_id
_entity_poly.type
_entity_poly.pdbx_seq_one_letter_code
_entity_poly.pdbx_strand_id
1 'polypeptide(L)'
;MKAKIIIVLNLFLFLAGFVITGYSQGIINSGGYITGSSTNFIKFSGSGDMTLKSTTADRTTFGNMVVDFTGSSTYKLTIPDDSYITVDGNLTLSDTLLLEASSSGMASLITNGTVSGSYSKVEQYLTQDQWHIISSPVSSATANVYLGIYLQKWNEPDSTWAWVTQITDPLNITQGYFAWSASGIISPTDVTFHGLLNTGNQTVANLTYNNNAGEGHGWCLVGNPYPSAVEWNSSWTKSNIDATIYIYDGTQYKTWNYNLPAISNTLPNGEIPPTQGFWVKANASSPSMTIPNSERCHTSNSFYKGSESTIPDMLNFSITGNGYNDNMLIGTLSEATEDFDSEYDAYKLFGIEAAPQLYSYINDTKFAVNLFPEITENKVIPLGLKTGAAMEYTIEVEGLDNFDPLIYVYLEDYLTGNMTNLRENPVYTFNAGEGLDEDRFVLHFNVD
;
A
#
# COMPACT_ATOMS: atom_id res chain seq x y z
N MET A 1 23.95 -57.36 -16.72
CA MET A 1 22.56 -56.89 -16.58
C MET A 1 22.34 -56.56 -15.09
N LYS A 2 22.53 -55.30 -14.67
CA LYS A 2 22.31 -54.90 -13.27
C LYS A 2 20.94 -54.24 -13.18
N ALA A 3 19.95 -54.94 -12.63
CA ALA A 3 18.66 -54.36 -12.33
C ALA A 3 18.79 -53.45 -11.09
N LYS A 4 18.43 -52.17 -11.22
CA LYS A 4 18.19 -51.29 -10.07
C LYS A 4 16.84 -51.70 -9.48
N ILE A 5 16.86 -52.27 -8.28
CA ILE A 5 15.67 -52.38 -7.44
C ILE A 5 15.57 -51.08 -6.65
N ILE A 6 14.53 -50.29 -6.93
CA ILE A 6 14.15 -49.15 -6.09
C ILE A 6 13.18 -49.70 -5.06
N ILE A 7 13.59 -49.73 -3.79
CA ILE A 7 12.69 -49.98 -2.66
C ILE A 7 12.14 -48.62 -2.22
N VAL A 8 10.86 -48.39 -2.46
CA VAL A 8 10.13 -47.27 -1.86
C VAL A 8 9.63 -47.72 -0.50
N LEU A 9 10.22 -47.17 0.57
CA LEU A 9 9.81 -47.43 1.94
C LEU A 9 8.76 -46.39 2.33
N ASN A 10 7.47 -46.75 2.29
CA ASN A 10 6.42 -45.95 2.92
C ASN A 10 6.44 -46.23 4.42
N LEU A 11 7.06 -45.33 5.19
CA LEU A 11 7.18 -45.47 6.63
C LEU A 11 6.04 -44.71 7.31
N PHE A 12 5.00 -45.44 7.74
CA PHE A 12 4.01 -44.92 8.68
C PHE A 12 4.54 -45.11 10.12
N LEU A 13 4.90 -44.02 10.79
CA LEU A 13 5.23 -44.02 12.22
C LEU A 13 4.14 -43.31 13.02
N PHE A 14 3.52 -44.03 13.94
CA PHE A 14 2.84 -43.45 15.10
C PHE A 14 3.83 -43.47 16.26
N LEU A 15 4.41 -42.33 16.63
CA LEU A 15 5.24 -42.22 17.84
C LEU A 15 5.11 -40.83 18.51
N ALA A 16 4.95 -40.83 19.83
CA ALA A 16 4.86 -39.65 20.68
C ALA A 16 6.24 -39.15 21.11
N GLY A 17 6.46 -37.83 21.07
CA GLY A 17 7.65 -37.15 21.55
C GLY A 17 8.77 -37.06 20.52
N PHE A 18 8.82 -35.94 19.78
CA PHE A 18 9.99 -35.53 19.01
C PHE A 18 10.19 -34.01 19.07
N VAL A 19 11.45 -33.58 18.99
CA VAL A 19 11.89 -32.20 18.74
C VAL A 19 12.00 -32.02 17.22
N ILE A 20 11.23 -31.11 16.64
CA ILE A 20 11.38 -30.77 15.21
C ILE A 20 12.63 -29.91 15.05
N THR A 21 13.71 -30.48 14.53
CA THR A 21 14.79 -29.75 13.86
C THR A 21 14.59 -29.86 12.36
N GLY A 22 14.00 -28.83 11.75
CA GLY A 22 13.88 -28.72 10.30
C GLY A 22 15.15 -28.11 9.71
N TYR A 23 15.87 -28.88 8.90
CA TYR A 23 16.86 -28.34 7.98
C TYR A 23 16.31 -28.41 6.56
N SER A 24 15.66 -27.32 6.14
CA SER A 24 16.16 -26.56 4.99
C SER A 24 15.54 -25.16 4.91
N GLN A 25 14.33 -24.90 5.41
CA GLN A 25 13.75 -23.53 5.50
C GLN A 25 12.54 -23.44 6.48
N GLY A 26 12.74 -23.48 7.81
CA GLY A 26 11.71 -23.11 8.81
C GLY A 26 11.50 -24.03 10.04
N ILE A 27 11.14 -23.41 11.18
CA ILE A 27 11.05 -23.84 12.60
C ILE A 27 12.41 -23.91 13.34
N ILE A 28 12.75 -22.85 14.10
CA ILE A 28 13.83 -22.87 15.12
C ILE A 28 13.19 -22.80 16.51
N ASN A 29 13.23 -23.91 17.25
CA ASN A 29 12.76 -24.02 18.63
C ASN A 29 13.97 -23.97 19.59
N SER A 30 14.09 -22.88 20.35
CA SER A 30 15.12 -22.67 21.38
C SER A 30 14.63 -22.95 22.82
N GLY A 31 13.57 -23.75 22.96
CA GLY A 31 12.95 -24.17 24.23
C GLY A 31 11.45 -24.48 24.08
N GLY A 32 10.97 -25.60 24.63
CA GLY A 32 9.56 -26.06 24.56
C GLY A 32 9.31 -27.17 23.51
N TYR A 33 8.05 -27.60 23.30
CA TYR A 33 7.69 -28.68 22.35
C TYR A 33 6.55 -28.27 21.41
N ILE A 34 6.61 -28.77 20.16
CA ILE A 34 5.59 -28.57 19.12
C ILE A 34 4.84 -29.89 18.95
N THR A 35 3.50 -29.87 18.99
CA THR A 35 2.67 -31.08 18.80
C THR A 35 1.79 -30.95 17.55
N GLY A 36 1.64 -32.05 16.79
CA GLY A 36 0.77 -32.17 15.62
C GLY A 36 -0.25 -33.31 15.79
N SER A 37 -1.45 -33.16 15.22
CA SER A 37 -2.48 -34.23 15.17
C SER A 37 -2.94 -34.52 13.73
N SER A 38 -3.71 -35.61 13.54
CA SER A 38 -4.15 -36.12 12.24
C SER A 38 -5.13 -35.24 11.46
N THR A 39 -5.44 -34.04 11.96
CA THR A 39 -6.30 -33.02 11.34
C THR A 39 -5.70 -31.63 11.60
N ASN A 40 -4.52 -31.38 11.00
CA ASN A 40 -3.75 -30.12 10.95
C ASN A 40 -3.94 -29.17 12.15
N PHE A 41 -3.47 -29.56 13.33
CA PHE A 41 -3.45 -28.72 14.54
C PHE A 41 -2.01 -28.57 15.02
N ILE A 42 -1.52 -27.33 15.18
CA ILE A 42 -0.24 -27.02 15.84
C ILE A 42 -0.48 -26.27 17.15
N LYS A 43 0.20 -26.68 18.22
CA LYS A 43 0.22 -25.95 19.50
C LYS A 43 1.64 -25.53 19.85
N PHE A 44 1.83 -24.23 20.06
CA PHE A 44 3.02 -23.62 20.65
C PHE A 44 2.79 -23.52 22.16
N SER A 45 3.63 -24.23 22.94
CA SER A 45 3.48 -24.34 24.39
C SER A 45 4.81 -24.63 25.08
N GLY A 46 4.91 -24.32 26.37
CA GLY A 46 6.11 -24.52 27.17
C GLY A 46 6.35 -23.33 28.10
N SER A 47 7.49 -23.33 28.78
CA SER A 47 7.84 -22.33 29.79
C SER A 47 8.95 -21.39 29.33
N GLY A 48 8.88 -20.93 28.08
CA GLY A 48 9.87 -20.06 27.46
C GLY A 48 9.30 -19.38 26.22
N ASP A 49 9.87 -18.23 25.86
CA ASP A 49 9.54 -17.55 24.61
C ASP A 49 9.91 -18.40 23.40
N MET A 50 9.13 -18.27 22.33
CA MET A 50 9.35 -18.94 21.06
C MET A 50 9.37 -17.93 19.93
N THR A 51 10.08 -18.25 18.85
CA THR A 51 10.11 -17.46 17.62
C THR A 51 9.71 -18.33 16.44
N LEU A 52 8.84 -17.81 15.59
CA LEU A 52 8.38 -18.43 14.36
C LEU A 52 8.81 -17.57 13.18
N LYS A 53 9.82 -18.04 12.45
CA LYS A 53 10.39 -17.37 11.29
C LYS A 53 10.13 -18.16 10.00
N SER A 54 9.82 -17.44 8.94
CA SER A 54 9.55 -17.96 7.58
C SER A 54 9.90 -16.87 6.56
N THR A 55 10.31 -17.22 5.35
CA THR A 55 10.55 -16.25 4.27
C THR A 55 9.42 -16.32 3.23
N THR A 56 9.29 -15.32 2.34
CA THR A 56 8.33 -15.39 1.22
C THR A 56 8.59 -16.55 0.26
N ALA A 57 9.84 -17.02 0.16
CA ALA A 57 10.18 -18.23 -0.60
C ALA A 57 9.66 -19.51 0.09
N ASP A 58 9.48 -19.45 1.41
CA ASP A 58 9.22 -20.59 2.28
C ASP A 58 7.86 -20.46 2.94
N ARG A 59 6.81 -20.56 2.12
CA ARG A 59 5.41 -20.44 2.51
C ARG A 59 5.10 -21.38 3.69
N THR A 60 5.05 -20.83 4.89
CA THR A 60 4.71 -21.58 6.09
C THR A 60 3.21 -21.48 6.33
N THR A 61 2.53 -22.60 6.13
CA THR A 61 1.08 -22.71 6.32
C THR A 61 0.76 -23.75 7.39
N PHE A 62 0.02 -23.34 8.41
CA PHE A 62 -0.58 -24.23 9.41
C PHE A 62 -2.07 -24.42 9.15
N GLY A 63 -2.66 -25.51 9.65
CA GLY A 63 -4.11 -25.62 9.72
C GLY A 63 -4.64 -24.76 10.87
N ASN A 64 -5.05 -25.39 11.97
CA ASN A 64 -5.35 -24.69 13.22
C ASN A 64 -4.06 -24.44 14.00
N MET A 65 -3.96 -23.28 14.65
CA MET A 65 -2.82 -22.88 15.48
C MET A 65 -3.28 -22.43 16.87
N VAL A 66 -2.59 -22.90 17.91
CA VAL A 66 -2.82 -22.50 19.30
C VAL A 66 -1.53 -21.99 19.92
N VAL A 67 -1.61 -20.84 20.60
CA VAL A 67 -0.54 -20.29 21.44
C VAL A 67 -1.00 -20.36 22.88
N ASP A 68 -0.39 -21.24 23.67
CA ASP A 68 -0.80 -21.57 25.04
C ASP A 68 0.42 -22.08 25.81
N PHE A 69 1.15 -21.14 26.40
CA PHE A 69 2.34 -21.40 27.18
C PHE A 69 1.97 -21.86 28.59
N THR A 70 2.92 -22.48 29.27
CA THR A 70 2.75 -23.01 30.62
C THR A 70 3.87 -22.49 31.52
N GLY A 71 3.53 -22.01 32.71
CA GLY A 71 4.51 -21.53 33.69
C GLY A 71 4.01 -20.32 34.46
N SER A 72 4.88 -19.74 35.29
CA SER A 72 4.55 -18.60 36.17
C SER A 72 4.91 -17.23 35.58
N SER A 73 5.60 -17.19 34.43
CA SER A 73 5.99 -15.97 33.73
C SER A 73 5.09 -15.73 32.52
N THR A 74 5.08 -14.50 32.00
CA THR A 74 4.42 -14.17 30.72
C THR A 74 5.34 -14.52 29.56
N TYR A 75 5.02 -15.57 28.81
CA TYR A 75 5.75 -15.98 27.62
C TYR A 75 5.06 -15.51 26.34
N LYS A 76 5.81 -15.38 25.26
CA LYS A 76 5.29 -15.00 23.93
C LYS A 76 5.78 -15.90 22.81
N LEU A 77 4.95 -16.01 21.78
CA LEU A 77 5.36 -16.44 20.45
C LEU A 77 5.61 -15.17 19.62
N THR A 78 6.82 -15.00 19.10
CA THR A 78 7.19 -13.88 18.23
C THR A 78 7.21 -14.33 16.77
N ILE A 79 6.58 -13.56 15.89
CA ILE A 79 6.80 -13.59 14.44
C ILE A 79 7.62 -12.33 14.09
N PRO A 80 8.88 -12.48 13.65
CA PRO A 80 9.73 -11.34 13.29
C PRO A 80 9.21 -10.52 12.11
N ASP A 81 9.68 -9.28 12.01
CA ASP A 81 9.33 -8.28 10.99
C ASP A 81 9.57 -8.72 9.54
N ASP A 82 10.43 -9.71 9.33
CA ASP A 82 10.74 -10.31 8.03
C ASP A 82 10.08 -11.68 7.79
N SER A 83 9.00 -11.99 8.53
CA SER A 83 8.37 -13.31 8.53
C SER A 83 6.93 -13.37 8.03
N TYR A 84 6.59 -14.44 7.32
CA TYR A 84 5.32 -14.61 6.57
C TYR A 84 4.63 -15.92 6.92
N ILE A 85 3.54 -15.86 7.69
CA ILE A 85 2.84 -17.05 8.21
C ILE A 85 1.38 -17.05 7.78
N THR A 86 0.93 -18.19 7.26
CA THR A 86 -0.50 -18.46 7.02
C THR A 86 -1.03 -19.50 8.03
N VAL A 87 -2.22 -19.25 8.58
CA VAL A 87 -3.01 -20.18 9.37
C VAL A 87 -4.33 -20.42 8.60
N ASP A 88 -4.43 -21.53 7.88
CA ASP A 88 -5.60 -21.87 7.07
C ASP A 88 -6.86 -22.15 7.91
N GLY A 89 -6.66 -22.58 9.16
CA GLY A 89 -7.72 -22.83 10.13
C GLY A 89 -7.84 -21.72 11.16
N ASN A 90 -8.26 -22.10 12.37
CA ASN A 90 -8.48 -21.18 13.47
C ASN A 90 -7.17 -20.87 14.20
N LEU A 91 -7.01 -19.61 14.64
CA LEU A 91 -5.95 -19.16 15.52
C LEU A 91 -6.53 -18.94 16.93
N THR A 92 -6.05 -19.68 17.92
CA THR A 92 -6.46 -19.51 19.33
C THR A 92 -5.29 -19.00 20.15
N LEU A 93 -5.47 -17.84 20.77
CA LEU A 93 -4.46 -17.18 21.59
C LEU A 93 -4.89 -17.27 23.07
N SER A 94 -4.34 -18.25 23.79
CA SER A 94 -4.40 -18.27 25.26
C SER A 94 -3.31 -17.39 25.88
N ASP A 95 -2.21 -17.20 25.15
CA ASP A 95 -1.06 -16.39 25.54
C ASP A 95 -0.59 -15.48 24.39
N THR A 96 0.45 -14.69 24.67
CA THR A 96 0.88 -13.60 23.79
C THR A 96 1.41 -14.10 22.44
N LEU A 97 0.85 -13.55 21.36
CA LEU A 97 1.43 -13.58 20.02
C LEU A 97 1.90 -12.18 19.68
N LEU A 98 3.19 -12.00 19.38
CA LEU A 98 3.79 -10.74 18.95
C LEU A 98 4.11 -10.80 17.45
N LEU A 99 3.63 -9.82 16.70
CA LEU A 99 4.04 -9.52 15.33
C LEU A 99 4.98 -8.32 15.39
N GLU A 100 6.25 -8.51 15.03
CA GLU A 100 7.26 -7.45 15.09
C GLU A 100 7.22 -6.54 13.86
N ALA A 101 7.66 -5.31 14.04
CA ALA A 101 7.87 -4.34 12.97
C ALA A 101 9.19 -3.61 13.16
N SER A 102 9.75 -3.12 12.06
CA SER A 102 10.90 -2.23 12.05
C SER A 102 10.87 -1.32 10.82
N SER A 103 11.92 -0.53 10.63
CA SER A 103 12.11 0.25 9.41
C SER A 103 12.16 -0.58 8.12
N SER A 104 12.41 -1.89 8.20
CA SER A 104 12.45 -2.77 7.01
C SER A 104 11.12 -3.44 6.67
N GLY A 105 10.12 -3.39 7.55
CA GLY A 105 8.84 -4.03 7.31
C GLY A 105 8.13 -4.47 8.58
N MET A 106 7.13 -5.32 8.41
CA MET A 106 6.32 -5.87 9.49
C MET A 106 6.02 -7.34 9.20
N ALA A 107 5.95 -8.13 10.28
CA ALA A 107 5.50 -9.51 10.24
C ALA A 107 4.14 -9.62 9.55
N SER A 108 4.01 -10.60 8.66
CA SER A 108 2.78 -10.87 7.92
C SER A 108 2.10 -12.13 8.44
N LEU A 109 0.88 -11.98 8.93
CA LEU A 109 0.07 -13.10 9.42
C LEU A 109 -1.30 -13.12 8.73
N ILE A 110 -1.58 -14.20 8.01
CA ILE A 110 -2.88 -14.45 7.40
C ILE A 110 -3.56 -15.56 8.20
N THR A 111 -4.79 -15.34 8.67
CA THR A 111 -5.61 -16.39 9.30
C THR A 111 -6.90 -16.56 8.50
N ASN A 112 -7.17 -17.71 7.92
CA ASN A 112 -8.38 -17.95 7.11
C ASN A 112 -9.59 -18.41 7.93
N GLY A 113 -9.36 -18.99 9.12
CA GLY A 113 -10.41 -19.29 10.09
C GLY A 113 -10.67 -18.15 11.09
N THR A 114 -11.26 -18.50 12.22
CA THR A 114 -11.54 -17.55 13.30
C THR A 114 -10.28 -17.29 14.12
N VAL A 115 -10.06 -16.04 14.51
CA VAL A 115 -9.11 -15.70 15.59
C VAL A 115 -9.91 -15.60 16.90
N SER A 116 -9.41 -16.19 17.98
CA SER A 116 -10.02 -16.10 19.31
C SER A 116 -8.98 -15.88 20.41
N GLY A 117 -9.39 -15.27 21.53
CA GLY A 117 -8.50 -14.83 22.61
C GLY A 117 -8.42 -13.31 22.72
N SER A 118 -7.40 -12.77 23.40
CA SER A 118 -7.17 -11.31 23.51
C SER A 118 -5.70 -10.94 23.66
N TYR A 119 -4.79 -11.82 23.24
CA TYR A 119 -3.37 -11.74 23.58
C TYR A 119 -2.46 -11.43 22.38
N SER A 120 -2.98 -10.93 21.26
CA SER A 120 -2.12 -10.45 20.16
C SER A 120 -1.55 -9.05 20.44
N LYS A 121 -0.29 -8.87 20.06
CA LYS A 121 0.43 -7.61 19.96
C LYS A 121 0.92 -7.44 18.53
N VAL A 122 0.66 -6.29 17.93
CA VAL A 122 1.13 -5.97 16.58
C VAL A 122 1.91 -4.67 16.65
N GLU A 123 3.19 -4.72 16.29
CA GLU A 123 4.03 -3.54 16.19
C GLU A 123 3.83 -2.83 14.85
N GLN A 124 4.01 -1.52 14.84
CA GLN A 124 4.04 -0.67 13.65
C GLN A 124 5.19 0.30 13.80
N TYR A 125 6.06 0.37 12.79
CA TYR A 125 7.14 1.35 12.74
C TYR A 125 6.67 2.65 12.10
N LEU A 126 6.96 3.79 12.73
CA LEU A 126 6.73 5.12 12.15
C LEU A 126 8.05 5.90 12.06
N THR A 127 8.36 6.38 10.86
CA THR A 127 9.43 7.36 10.65
C THR A 127 9.06 8.68 11.32
N GLN A 128 10.01 9.27 12.05
CA GLN A 128 9.81 10.54 12.73
C GLN A 128 9.78 11.72 11.76
N ASP A 129 9.18 12.82 12.22
CA ASP A 129 9.09 14.10 11.51
C ASP A 129 8.45 13.99 10.12
N GLN A 130 7.49 13.08 10.01
CA GLN A 130 6.75 12.80 8.79
C GLN A 130 5.33 12.32 9.11
N TRP A 131 4.37 12.67 8.25
CA TRP A 131 3.02 12.12 8.30
C TRP A 131 3.00 10.70 7.72
N HIS A 132 2.19 9.83 8.34
CA HIS A 132 1.89 8.50 7.87
C HIS A 132 0.37 8.32 7.84
N ILE A 133 -0.13 7.62 6.81
CA ILE A 133 -1.52 7.16 6.83
C ILE A 133 -1.55 5.79 7.47
N ILE A 134 -2.21 5.67 8.61
CA ILE A 134 -2.19 4.47 9.44
C ILE A 134 -3.57 3.82 9.54
N SER A 135 -3.59 2.56 9.97
CA SER A 135 -4.80 1.80 10.26
C SER A 135 -4.57 0.77 11.39
N SER A 136 -5.66 0.30 12.00
CA SER A 136 -5.58 -0.73 13.04
C SER A 136 -5.68 -2.15 12.45
N PRO A 137 -4.73 -3.05 12.75
CA PRO A 137 -4.78 -4.47 12.36
C PRO A 137 -5.60 -5.34 13.33
N VAL A 138 -6.05 -4.75 14.45
CA VAL A 138 -6.82 -5.44 15.51
C VAL A 138 -8.19 -4.81 15.71
N SER A 139 -9.11 -5.61 16.23
CA SER A 139 -10.41 -5.15 16.69
C SER A 139 -10.28 -4.47 18.06
N SER A 140 -11.03 -3.40 18.27
CA SER A 140 -11.12 -2.66 19.54
C SER A 140 -9.85 -1.90 19.99
N ALA A 141 -8.92 -1.60 19.08
CA ALA A 141 -7.85 -0.65 19.37
C ALA A 141 -8.44 0.72 19.72
N THR A 142 -7.72 1.46 20.56
CA THR A 142 -8.06 2.85 20.92
C THR A 142 -6.88 3.76 20.61
N ALA A 143 -7.13 5.06 20.53
CA ALA A 143 -6.11 6.08 20.27
C ALA A 143 -4.97 6.07 21.30
N ASN A 144 -5.12 5.39 22.44
CA ASN A 144 -4.06 5.17 23.42
C ASN A 144 -2.79 4.51 22.84
N VAL A 145 -2.90 3.73 21.75
CA VAL A 145 -1.71 3.16 21.08
C VAL A 145 -0.79 4.24 20.49
N TYR A 146 -1.35 5.42 20.20
CA TYR A 146 -0.65 6.60 19.68
C TYR A 146 -0.43 7.67 20.77
N LEU A 147 -0.34 7.29 22.04
CA LEU A 147 -0.09 8.26 23.11
C LEU A 147 1.23 9.02 22.87
N GLY A 148 1.15 10.35 22.81
CA GLY A 148 2.30 11.21 22.52
C GLY A 148 2.60 11.40 21.03
N ILE A 149 1.80 10.79 20.15
CA ILE A 149 1.85 10.94 18.69
C ILE A 149 0.65 11.78 18.26
N TYR A 150 0.87 12.69 17.31
CA TYR A 150 -0.20 13.50 16.72
C TYR A 150 -1.10 12.59 15.88
N LEU A 151 -2.41 12.59 16.13
CA LEU A 151 -3.37 11.74 15.44
C LEU A 151 -4.56 12.55 14.90
N GLN A 152 -4.88 12.38 13.62
CA GLN A 152 -5.99 13.04 12.94
C GLN A 152 -6.86 12.06 12.15
N LYS A 153 -8.13 12.41 12.00
CA LYS A 153 -9.06 11.74 11.09
C LYS A 153 -9.61 12.73 10.07
N TRP A 154 -9.86 12.24 8.87
CA TRP A 154 -10.50 12.99 7.81
C TRP A 154 -12.03 12.96 7.96
N ASN A 155 -12.67 14.10 7.69
CA ASN A 155 -14.12 14.26 7.66
C ASN A 155 -14.53 14.83 6.31
N GLU A 156 -14.94 13.96 5.39
CA GLU A 156 -15.30 14.31 4.00
C GLU A 156 -16.47 15.29 3.89
N PRO A 157 -17.59 15.15 4.62
CA PRO A 157 -18.72 16.06 4.48
C PRO A 157 -18.38 17.54 4.67
N ASP A 158 -17.39 17.84 5.51
CA ASP A 158 -16.95 19.22 5.80
C ASP A 158 -15.58 19.55 5.18
N SER A 159 -14.92 18.60 4.52
CA SER A 159 -13.53 18.69 4.05
C SER A 159 -12.54 19.18 5.11
N THR A 160 -12.61 18.57 6.29
CA THR A 160 -11.77 18.97 7.44
C THR A 160 -11.01 17.82 8.06
N TRP A 161 -9.86 18.17 8.63
CA TRP A 161 -9.13 17.33 9.56
C TRP A 161 -9.60 17.56 10.99
N ALA A 162 -9.90 16.48 11.70
CA ALA A 162 -10.25 16.52 13.12
C ALA A 162 -9.17 15.80 13.94
N TRP A 163 -8.68 16.46 14.99
CA TRP A 163 -7.75 15.86 15.93
C TRP A 163 -8.42 14.78 16.78
N VAL A 164 -7.75 13.64 16.94
CA VAL A 164 -8.12 12.58 17.88
C VAL A 164 -7.36 12.85 19.17
N THR A 165 -8.07 13.26 20.23
CA THR A 165 -7.43 13.78 21.46
C THR A 165 -7.72 12.93 22.69
N GLN A 166 -8.76 12.10 22.67
CA GLN A 166 -9.07 11.21 23.79
C GLN A 166 -8.44 9.86 23.56
N ILE A 167 -7.60 9.40 24.49
CA ILE A 167 -6.94 8.09 24.40
C ILE A 167 -7.94 6.91 24.35
N THR A 168 -9.17 7.13 24.81
CA THR A 168 -10.26 6.15 24.79
C THR A 168 -11.02 6.13 23.46
N ASP A 169 -10.77 7.05 22.54
CA ASP A 169 -11.44 7.07 21.24
C ASP A 169 -11.12 5.77 20.49
N PRO A 170 -12.13 5.08 19.94
CA PRO A 170 -11.91 3.84 19.20
C PRO A 170 -11.20 4.14 17.88
N LEU A 171 -10.24 3.29 17.52
CA LEU A 171 -9.72 3.20 16.17
C LEU A 171 -10.62 2.24 15.39
N ASN A 172 -11.58 2.80 14.66
CA ASN A 172 -12.54 2.02 13.89
C ASN A 172 -11.84 1.13 12.85
N ILE A 173 -12.29 -0.12 12.74
CA ILE A 173 -11.82 -1.07 11.72
C ILE A 173 -12.10 -0.47 10.34
N THR A 174 -11.19 -0.68 9.38
CA THR A 174 -11.20 -0.12 8.00
C THR A 174 -11.07 1.39 7.88
N GLN A 175 -11.04 2.16 8.96
CA GLN A 175 -10.80 3.60 8.89
C GLN A 175 -9.30 3.89 8.87
N GLY A 176 -8.88 4.78 7.97
CA GLY A 176 -7.53 5.33 8.00
C GLY A 176 -7.45 6.60 8.85
N TYR A 177 -6.25 6.88 9.37
CA TYR A 177 -5.94 8.07 10.16
C TYR A 177 -4.58 8.62 9.74
N PHE A 178 -4.30 9.87 10.09
CA PHE A 178 -2.96 10.46 9.93
C PHE A 178 -2.24 10.49 11.26
N ALA A 179 -1.02 9.94 11.28
CA ALA A 179 -0.15 9.95 12.45
C ALA A 179 1.17 10.67 12.16
N TRP A 180 1.63 11.52 13.09
CA TRP A 180 2.96 12.13 13.05
C TRP A 180 3.66 11.95 14.38
N SER A 181 4.82 11.31 14.33
CA SER A 181 5.72 11.14 15.47
C SER A 181 6.82 12.20 15.39
N ALA A 182 6.92 13.08 16.38
CA ALA A 182 7.93 14.14 16.39
C ALA A 182 9.25 13.65 16.99
N SER A 183 10.39 14.06 16.41
CA SER A 183 11.69 13.76 16.97
C SER A 183 11.85 14.32 18.39
N GLY A 184 12.53 13.57 19.26
CA GLY A 184 12.83 13.98 20.63
C GLY A 184 11.71 13.77 21.68
N ILE A 185 10.51 13.33 21.28
CA ILE A 185 9.44 12.95 22.23
C ILE A 185 9.54 11.46 22.60
N ILE A 186 9.94 10.61 21.65
CA ILE A 186 10.06 9.15 21.81
C ILE A 186 11.22 8.62 20.92
N SER A 187 11.77 7.42 21.18
CA SER A 187 12.74 6.72 20.27
C SER A 187 12.14 6.53 18.86
N PRO A 188 12.87 6.14 17.79
CA PRO A 188 12.23 5.74 16.53
C PRO A 188 11.06 4.80 16.86
N THR A 189 9.84 5.28 16.60
CA THR A 189 8.67 4.89 17.40
C THR A 189 8.02 3.66 16.84
N ASP A 190 8.08 2.58 17.61
CA ASP A 190 7.18 1.44 17.42
C ASP A 190 5.88 1.71 18.18
N VAL A 191 4.76 1.62 17.48
CA VAL A 191 3.41 1.62 18.03
C VAL A 191 2.99 0.18 18.23
N THR A 192 2.48 -0.18 19.41
CA THR A 192 2.01 -1.55 19.68
C THR A 192 0.50 -1.59 19.86
N PHE A 193 -0.18 -2.23 18.92
CA PHE A 193 -1.59 -2.55 19.02
C PHE A 193 -1.82 -3.74 19.95
N HIS A 194 -2.90 -3.68 20.74
CA HIS A 194 -3.37 -4.77 21.58
C HIS A 194 -4.83 -5.07 21.25
N GLY A 195 -5.14 -6.33 20.95
CA GLY A 195 -6.51 -6.72 20.63
C GLY A 195 -6.53 -7.96 19.75
N LEU A 196 -7.73 -8.43 19.43
CA LEU A 196 -7.91 -9.60 18.57
C LEU A 196 -7.66 -9.21 17.11
N LEU A 197 -6.78 -9.93 16.42
CA LEU A 197 -6.46 -9.70 15.00
C LEU A 197 -7.73 -9.74 14.13
N ASN A 198 -7.87 -8.79 13.21
CA ASN A 198 -9.00 -8.80 12.28
C ASN A 198 -8.81 -9.92 11.23
N THR A 199 -9.92 -10.55 10.86
CA THR A 199 -9.99 -11.59 9.82
C THR A 199 -11.39 -11.65 9.22
N GLY A 200 -11.56 -12.32 8.08
CA GLY A 200 -12.82 -12.35 7.34
C GLY A 200 -13.06 -11.02 6.62
N ASN A 201 -14.05 -11.00 5.73
CA ASN A 201 -14.38 -9.82 4.93
C ASN A 201 -14.71 -8.63 5.84
N GLN A 202 -14.17 -7.45 5.51
CA GLN A 202 -14.39 -6.22 6.28
C GLN A 202 -15.15 -5.19 5.44
N THR A 203 -16.39 -4.88 5.84
CA THR A 203 -17.16 -3.81 5.20
C THR A 203 -16.66 -2.44 5.65
N VAL A 204 -16.41 -1.54 4.70
CA VAL A 204 -15.97 -0.17 4.99
C VAL A 204 -17.19 0.66 5.38
N ALA A 205 -17.28 1.05 6.65
CA ALA A 205 -18.49 1.67 7.21
C ALA A 205 -18.59 3.20 7.02
N ASN A 206 -17.46 3.89 6.82
CA ASN A 206 -17.36 5.35 6.87
C ASN A 206 -17.11 5.99 5.49
N LEU A 207 -17.72 5.44 4.44
CA LEU A 207 -17.68 6.03 3.11
C LEU A 207 -18.80 7.06 2.97
N THR A 208 -18.47 8.26 2.53
CA THR A 208 -19.42 9.35 2.32
C THR A 208 -19.17 10.03 0.98
N TYR A 209 -20.20 10.70 0.49
CA TYR A 209 -20.14 11.50 -0.73
C TYR A 209 -20.98 12.76 -0.51
N ASN A 210 -20.32 13.90 -0.33
CA ASN A 210 -20.92 15.22 -0.29
C ASN A 210 -20.36 16.09 -1.42
N ASN A 211 -21.17 16.27 -2.47
CA ASN A 211 -20.79 17.08 -3.62
C ASN A 211 -20.58 18.57 -3.30
N ASN A 212 -20.98 19.04 -2.10
CA ASN A 212 -20.78 20.42 -1.66
C ASN A 212 -19.54 20.59 -0.75
N ALA A 213 -18.73 19.55 -0.57
CA ALA A 213 -17.58 19.60 0.33
C ALA A 213 -16.38 20.38 -0.26
N GLY A 214 -16.47 20.96 -1.47
CA GLY A 214 -15.33 21.62 -2.11
C GLY A 214 -14.25 20.62 -2.51
N GLU A 215 -12.96 20.91 -2.28
CA GLU A 215 -11.84 20.07 -2.73
C GLU A 215 -11.85 18.65 -2.14
N GLY A 216 -12.43 18.47 -0.96
CA GLY A 216 -12.50 17.18 -0.28
C GLY A 216 -13.66 16.27 -0.71
N HIS A 217 -14.54 16.71 -1.61
CA HIS A 217 -15.71 15.93 -2.03
C HIS A 217 -15.36 14.49 -2.45
N GLY A 218 -16.06 13.52 -1.86
CA GLY A 218 -15.91 12.09 -2.12
C GLY A 218 -14.62 11.46 -1.57
N TRP A 219 -13.65 12.23 -1.09
CA TRP A 219 -12.40 11.67 -0.58
C TRP A 219 -12.62 10.96 0.76
N CYS A 220 -12.41 9.66 0.79
CA CYS A 220 -12.57 8.84 1.98
C CYS A 220 -11.24 8.20 2.39
N LEU A 221 -10.90 8.30 3.67
CA LEU A 221 -9.68 7.72 4.22
C LEU A 221 -9.94 6.32 4.79
N VAL A 222 -9.42 5.30 4.10
CA VAL A 222 -9.63 3.89 4.39
C VAL A 222 -8.33 3.29 4.93
N GLY A 223 -8.43 2.21 5.71
CA GLY A 223 -7.32 1.53 6.35
C GLY A 223 -7.30 0.05 6.01
N ASN A 224 -6.12 -0.52 5.76
CA ASN A 224 -5.98 -1.98 5.73
C ASN A 224 -6.23 -2.52 7.15
N PRO A 225 -7.27 -3.34 7.35
CA PRO A 225 -7.65 -3.80 8.68
C PRO A 225 -6.84 -5.01 9.14
N TYR A 226 -6.00 -5.62 8.29
CA TYR A 226 -5.38 -6.91 8.56
C TYR A 226 -3.91 -6.78 9.01
N PRO A 227 -3.39 -7.78 9.76
CA PRO A 227 -1.96 -7.93 10.03
C PRO A 227 -1.19 -8.55 8.85
N SER A 228 -1.64 -8.31 7.62
CA SER A 228 -1.00 -8.70 6.37
C SER A 228 -1.30 -7.63 5.32
N ALA A 229 -0.58 -7.63 4.19
CA ALA A 229 -0.96 -6.77 3.08
C ALA A 229 -2.31 -7.22 2.49
N VAL A 230 -2.97 -6.31 1.79
CA VAL A 230 -4.14 -6.60 0.96
C VAL A 230 -3.92 -6.04 -0.44
N GLU A 231 -4.22 -6.84 -1.46
CA GLU A 231 -4.06 -6.45 -2.85
C GLU A 231 -5.31 -5.73 -3.37
N TRP A 232 -5.16 -4.54 -3.94
CA TRP A 232 -6.23 -3.83 -4.63
C TRP A 232 -6.37 -4.32 -6.06
N ASN A 233 -7.43 -5.10 -6.33
CA ASN A 233 -7.70 -5.66 -7.65
C ASN A 233 -9.20 -5.75 -7.95
N SER A 234 -9.53 -6.31 -9.11
CA SER A 234 -10.90 -6.39 -9.64
C SER A 234 -11.85 -7.29 -8.84
N SER A 235 -11.38 -8.06 -7.86
CA SER A 235 -12.23 -8.91 -7.02
C SER A 235 -12.97 -8.15 -5.91
N TRP A 236 -12.57 -6.90 -5.65
CA TRP A 236 -13.17 -6.07 -4.61
C TRP A 236 -14.63 -5.75 -4.94
N THR A 237 -15.53 -5.91 -3.97
CA THR A 237 -16.91 -5.48 -4.12
C THR A 237 -17.02 -4.00 -3.77
N LYS A 238 -17.15 -3.15 -4.79
CA LYS A 238 -17.31 -1.69 -4.67
C LYS A 238 -18.51 -1.18 -5.47
N SER A 239 -19.12 -0.08 -5.00
CA SER A 239 -20.14 0.67 -5.73
C SER A 239 -19.97 2.16 -5.45
N ASN A 240 -20.05 2.97 -6.50
CA ASN A 240 -19.87 4.43 -6.47
C ASN A 240 -18.49 4.86 -5.92
N ILE A 241 -17.45 4.10 -6.27
CA ILE A 241 -16.05 4.36 -5.92
C ILE A 241 -15.20 4.24 -7.19
N ASP A 242 -14.34 5.21 -7.44
CA ASP A 242 -13.35 5.19 -8.52
C ASP A 242 -12.42 3.97 -8.40
N ALA A 243 -11.86 3.50 -9.51
CA ALA A 243 -10.97 2.33 -9.53
C ALA A 243 -9.58 2.62 -8.94
N THR A 244 -9.17 3.89 -8.92
CA THR A 244 -7.85 4.31 -8.45
C THR A 244 -7.79 4.53 -6.94
N ILE A 245 -6.75 4.02 -6.29
CA ILE A 245 -6.39 4.30 -4.89
C ILE A 245 -5.13 5.14 -4.78
N TYR A 246 -4.96 5.81 -3.64
CA TYR A 246 -3.82 6.68 -3.38
C TYR A 246 -3.19 6.39 -2.02
N ILE A 247 -1.90 6.14 -1.99
CA ILE A 247 -1.10 5.92 -0.77
C ILE A 247 -0.09 7.04 -0.64
N TYR A 248 0.04 7.62 0.55
CA TYR A 248 1.08 8.58 0.82
C TYR A 248 2.36 7.86 1.26
N ASP A 249 3.48 8.14 0.59
CA ASP A 249 4.77 7.51 0.92
C ASP A 249 5.60 8.29 1.96
N GLY A 250 5.06 9.42 2.45
CA GLY A 250 5.80 10.35 3.30
C GLY A 250 6.25 11.64 2.63
N THR A 251 6.25 11.65 1.30
CA THR A 251 6.67 12.79 0.49
C THR A 251 5.62 13.10 -0.57
N GLN A 252 5.20 12.10 -1.34
CA GLN A 252 4.27 12.20 -2.46
C GLN A 252 3.12 11.20 -2.32
N TYR A 253 2.09 11.40 -3.14
CA TYR A 253 1.04 10.40 -3.33
C TYR A 253 1.38 9.44 -4.46
N LYS A 254 1.13 8.18 -4.17
CA LYS A 254 1.37 7.00 -4.98
C LYS A 254 0.01 6.47 -5.45
N THR A 255 -0.22 6.34 -6.75
CA THR A 255 -1.47 5.83 -7.34
C THR A 255 -1.36 4.36 -7.74
N TRP A 256 -2.49 3.66 -7.65
CA TRP A 256 -2.67 2.33 -8.21
C TRP A 256 -4.08 2.16 -8.77
N ASN A 257 -4.17 1.57 -9.96
CA ASN A 257 -5.43 1.19 -10.60
C ASN A 257 -5.26 -0.19 -11.24
N TYR A 258 -6.10 -1.16 -10.87
CA TYR A 258 -5.98 -2.53 -11.36
C TYR A 258 -6.36 -2.70 -12.83
N ASN A 259 -7.08 -1.74 -13.43
CA ASN A 259 -7.33 -1.71 -14.86
C ASN A 259 -6.07 -1.29 -15.64
N LEU A 260 -5.09 -0.71 -14.94
CA LEU A 260 -3.88 -0.14 -15.49
C LEU A 260 -2.61 -0.61 -14.73
N PRO A 261 -2.40 -1.93 -14.57
CA PRO A 261 -1.36 -2.48 -13.68
C PRO A 261 0.07 -2.12 -14.13
N ALA A 262 0.24 -1.92 -15.43
CA ALA A 262 1.46 -1.55 -16.13
C ALA A 262 2.03 -0.17 -15.79
N ILE A 263 1.18 0.73 -15.30
CA ILE A 263 1.49 2.15 -15.16
C ILE A 263 1.28 2.64 -13.74
N SER A 264 1.22 1.71 -12.79
CA SER A 264 1.16 2.04 -11.40
C SER A 264 2.45 2.74 -11.01
N ASN A 265 2.41 4.07 -10.97
CA ASN A 265 3.62 4.88 -11.01
C ASN A 265 4.50 4.74 -9.75
N THR A 266 4.09 3.88 -8.81
CA THR A 266 4.30 4.19 -7.40
C THR A 266 3.86 3.11 -6.38
N LEU A 267 3.12 2.05 -6.75
CA LEU A 267 2.66 0.96 -5.86
C LEU A 267 2.86 -0.39 -6.58
N PRO A 268 3.57 -1.40 -6.04
CA PRO A 268 3.81 -2.64 -6.76
C PRO A 268 2.61 -3.57 -6.56
N ASN A 269 2.03 -4.06 -7.66
CA ASN A 269 0.90 -5.01 -7.63
C ASN A 269 -0.33 -4.54 -6.84
N GLY A 270 -0.47 -3.25 -6.53
CA GLY A 270 -1.60 -2.74 -5.74
C GLY A 270 -1.63 -3.20 -4.29
N GLU A 271 -0.49 -3.62 -3.76
CA GLU A 271 -0.38 -4.10 -2.40
C GLU A 271 -0.45 -2.94 -1.40
N ILE A 272 -1.42 -3.01 -0.47
CA ILE A 272 -1.59 -2.08 0.64
C ILE A 272 -1.01 -2.76 1.88
N PRO A 273 0.15 -2.32 2.41
CA PRO A 273 0.82 -2.95 3.55
C PRO A 273 -0.08 -3.06 4.80
N PRO A 274 0.23 -3.97 5.74
CA PRO A 274 -0.47 -3.97 7.03
C PRO A 274 -0.26 -2.64 7.76
N THR A 275 -1.26 -2.23 8.54
CA THR A 275 -1.25 -0.95 9.30
C THR A 275 -1.19 0.32 8.43
N GLN A 276 -1.25 0.21 7.10
CA GLN A 276 -1.28 1.31 6.15
C GLN A 276 -2.72 1.75 5.84
N GLY A 277 -2.94 3.06 5.80
CA GLY A 277 -4.14 3.63 5.20
C GLY A 277 -3.93 4.19 3.80
N PHE A 278 -5.03 4.40 3.10
CA PHE A 278 -5.08 4.81 1.70
C PHE A 278 -6.35 5.60 1.42
N TRP A 279 -6.30 6.44 0.40
CA TRP A 279 -7.45 7.18 -0.08
C TRP A 279 -8.20 6.40 -1.14
N VAL A 280 -9.51 6.50 -1.07
CA VAL A 280 -10.43 6.16 -2.15
C VAL A 280 -11.30 7.38 -2.42
N LYS A 281 -11.84 7.50 -3.64
CA LYS A 281 -12.77 8.58 -3.97
C LYS A 281 -14.13 8.02 -4.33
N ALA A 282 -15.13 8.41 -3.56
CA ALA A 282 -16.53 8.18 -3.88
C ALA A 282 -16.96 9.13 -5.00
N ASN A 283 -17.66 8.60 -5.99
CA ASN A 283 -18.07 9.34 -7.19
C ASN A 283 -19.59 9.53 -7.30
N ALA A 284 -20.37 8.91 -6.42
CA ALA A 284 -21.81 9.11 -6.32
C ALA A 284 -22.34 8.80 -4.91
N SER A 285 -23.62 9.15 -4.68
CA SER A 285 -24.31 8.93 -3.40
C SER A 285 -24.38 7.45 -3.02
N SER A 286 -24.41 7.16 -1.71
CA SER A 286 -24.40 5.80 -1.17
C SER A 286 -23.19 4.95 -1.60
N PRO A 287 -21.96 5.46 -1.44
CA PRO A 287 -20.77 4.66 -1.72
C PRO A 287 -20.68 3.46 -0.79
N SER A 288 -20.18 2.34 -1.33
CA SER A 288 -19.96 1.13 -0.54
C SER A 288 -18.75 0.35 -1.03
N MET A 289 -18.08 -0.32 -0.11
CA MET A 289 -16.91 -1.15 -0.38
C MET A 289 -16.77 -2.23 0.69
N THR A 290 -16.31 -3.41 0.28
CA THR A 290 -15.87 -4.45 1.20
C THR A 290 -14.45 -4.83 0.86
N ILE A 291 -13.57 -4.86 1.88
CA ILE A 291 -12.21 -5.38 1.80
C ILE A 291 -12.31 -6.91 1.88
N PRO A 292 -12.09 -7.63 0.76
CA PRO A 292 -12.20 -9.08 0.72
C PRO A 292 -11.12 -9.77 1.56
N ASN A 293 -11.49 -10.87 2.22
CA ASN A 293 -10.56 -11.70 2.98
C ASN A 293 -9.57 -12.48 2.09
N SER A 294 -9.99 -12.76 0.84
CA SER A 294 -9.21 -13.52 -0.15
C SER A 294 -8.02 -12.77 -0.70
N GLU A 295 -8.06 -11.44 -0.70
CA GLU A 295 -7.00 -10.61 -1.30
C GLU A 295 -5.90 -10.25 -0.31
N ARG A 296 -5.87 -10.90 0.86
CA ARG A 296 -4.74 -10.80 1.77
C ARG A 296 -3.53 -11.51 1.19
N CYS A 297 -2.39 -10.84 1.17
CA CYS A 297 -1.16 -11.37 0.61
C CYS A 297 0.03 -11.18 1.57
N HIS A 298 1.04 -12.03 1.37
CA HIS A 298 2.35 -11.87 1.97
C HIS A 298 3.21 -11.08 0.99
N THR A 299 3.74 -9.93 1.42
CA THR A 299 4.63 -9.12 0.60
C THR A 299 5.96 -8.91 1.31
N SER A 300 7.05 -9.29 0.65
CA SER A 300 8.42 -8.97 1.09
C SER A 300 8.95 -7.69 0.45
N ASN A 301 8.10 -6.94 -0.25
CA ASN A 301 8.54 -5.78 -0.98
C ASN A 301 8.92 -4.66 0.00
N SER A 302 10.23 -4.51 0.23
CA SER A 302 10.83 -3.25 0.63
C SER A 302 10.74 -2.30 -0.57
N PHE A 303 9.86 -1.31 -0.51
CA PHE A 303 9.79 -0.16 -1.43
C PHE A 303 9.94 -0.45 -2.95
N TYR A 304 8.79 -0.46 -3.63
CA TYR A 304 8.52 0.04 -4.98
C TYR A 304 9.56 -0.15 -6.09
N LYS A 305 9.70 -1.39 -6.60
CA LYS A 305 9.95 -1.65 -8.03
C LYS A 305 9.19 -2.90 -8.49
N GLY A 306 7.97 -2.71 -8.98
CA GLY A 306 7.16 -3.75 -9.62
C GLY A 306 7.52 -3.91 -11.09
N SER A 307 7.37 -5.14 -11.60
CA SER A 307 7.72 -5.57 -12.95
C SER A 307 6.89 -4.91 -14.06
N GLU A 308 7.58 -4.51 -15.12
CA GLU A 308 7.00 -3.91 -16.34
C GLU A 308 6.08 -4.89 -17.08
N SER A 309 4.77 -4.65 -16.99
CA SER A 309 3.91 -4.83 -18.16
C SER A 309 3.82 -3.45 -18.81
N THR A 310 3.98 -3.33 -20.12
CA THR A 310 3.77 -2.06 -20.82
C THR A 310 2.35 -2.02 -21.36
N ILE A 311 1.59 -0.97 -21.05
CA ILE A 311 0.39 -0.63 -21.84
C ILE A 311 0.90 0.18 -23.05
N PRO A 312 0.48 -0.17 -24.28
CA PRO A 312 0.80 0.61 -25.48
C PRO A 312 0.36 2.08 -25.34
N ASP A 313 1.03 3.00 -26.05
CA ASP A 313 0.68 4.42 -26.08
C ASP A 313 0.59 5.14 -24.72
N MET A 314 1.61 4.94 -23.86
CA MET A 314 1.70 5.60 -22.55
C MET A 314 3.04 6.30 -22.35
N LEU A 315 3.01 7.55 -21.88
CA LEU A 315 4.16 8.34 -21.47
C LEU A 315 4.23 8.44 -19.94
N ASN A 316 5.37 8.08 -19.36
CA ASN A 316 5.67 8.31 -17.95
C ASN A 316 6.58 9.53 -17.81
N PHE A 317 6.03 10.61 -17.24
CA PHE A 317 6.79 11.81 -16.90
C PHE A 317 7.30 11.68 -15.47
N SER A 318 8.62 11.78 -15.30
CA SER A 318 9.27 11.89 -14.00
C SER A 318 9.88 13.27 -13.86
N ILE A 319 9.48 14.03 -12.84
CA ILE A 319 10.13 15.29 -12.47
C ILE A 319 11.00 15.07 -11.23
N THR A 320 12.23 15.59 -11.27
CA THR A 320 13.18 15.51 -10.15
C THR A 320 13.74 16.89 -9.81
N GLY A 321 13.93 17.13 -8.51
CA GLY A 321 14.53 18.35 -7.99
C GLY A 321 14.35 18.47 -6.49
N ASN A 322 15.17 19.30 -5.85
CA ASN A 322 15.18 19.50 -4.40
C ASN A 322 15.35 18.19 -3.57
N GLY A 323 15.97 17.16 -4.15
CA GLY A 323 16.12 15.85 -3.51
C GLY A 323 14.87 14.97 -3.51
N TYR A 324 13.80 15.40 -4.19
CA TYR A 324 12.52 14.69 -4.31
C TYR A 324 12.20 14.42 -5.78
N ASN A 325 11.21 13.56 -6.00
CA ASN A 325 10.67 13.28 -7.32
C ASN A 325 9.16 13.15 -7.29
N ASP A 326 8.55 13.33 -8.44
CA ASP A 326 7.14 13.10 -8.67
C ASP A 326 6.92 12.57 -10.08
N ASN A 327 5.86 11.80 -10.26
CA ASN A 327 5.59 11.20 -11.54
C ASN A 327 4.14 11.44 -11.97
N MET A 328 3.93 11.54 -13.28
CA MET A 328 2.63 11.73 -13.93
C MET A 328 2.57 10.86 -15.18
N LEU A 329 1.39 10.34 -15.50
CA LEU A 329 1.16 9.54 -16.69
C LEU A 329 0.16 10.21 -17.62
N ILE A 330 0.50 10.22 -18.90
CA ILE A 330 -0.36 10.64 -19.99
C ILE A 330 -0.32 9.55 -21.05
N GLY A 331 -1.47 9.12 -21.54
CA GLY A 331 -1.51 8.08 -22.56
C GLY A 331 -2.82 8.06 -23.32
N THR A 332 -2.97 7.06 -24.17
CA THR A 332 -4.23 6.79 -24.86
C THR A 332 -4.75 5.40 -24.54
N LEU A 333 -6.07 5.27 -24.50
CA LEU A 333 -6.76 4.00 -24.38
C LEU A 333 -8.04 4.07 -25.22
N SER A 334 -8.36 3.00 -25.95
CA SER A 334 -9.53 2.98 -26.84
C SER A 334 -10.86 3.23 -26.12
N GLU A 335 -10.95 2.85 -24.85
CA GLU A 335 -12.11 3.01 -23.98
C GLU A 335 -12.11 4.30 -23.18
N ALA A 336 -11.02 5.09 -23.22
CA ALA A 336 -10.97 6.38 -22.55
C ALA A 336 -11.78 7.44 -23.30
N THR A 337 -12.10 8.52 -22.60
CA THR A 337 -12.90 9.65 -23.06
C THR A 337 -12.10 10.94 -22.95
N GLU A 338 -12.65 12.05 -23.46
CA GLU A 338 -12.05 13.38 -23.28
C GLU A 338 -12.35 13.99 -21.90
N ASP A 339 -13.26 13.37 -21.14
CA ASP A 339 -13.63 13.74 -19.78
C ASP A 339 -12.99 12.75 -18.79
N PHE A 340 -13.15 13.02 -17.49
CA PHE A 340 -12.62 12.13 -16.44
C PHE A 340 -13.26 10.73 -16.49
N ASP A 341 -12.41 9.71 -16.58
CA ASP A 341 -12.79 8.30 -16.53
C ASP A 341 -12.54 7.68 -15.15
N SER A 342 -13.61 7.43 -14.39
CA SER A 342 -13.53 6.85 -13.03
C SER A 342 -12.82 5.50 -12.94
N GLU A 343 -12.74 4.77 -14.06
CA GLU A 343 -12.10 3.45 -14.13
C GLU A 343 -10.63 3.50 -14.58
N TYR A 344 -10.12 4.65 -15.03
CA TYR A 344 -8.79 4.77 -15.63
C TYR A 344 -7.97 5.93 -15.06
N ASP A 345 -8.56 7.11 -14.95
CA ASP A 345 -7.84 8.31 -14.55
C ASP A 345 -7.55 8.36 -13.05
N ALA A 346 -6.62 9.24 -12.69
CA ALA A 346 -6.23 9.49 -11.31
C ALA A 346 -6.08 10.98 -11.05
N TYR A 347 -6.79 11.47 -10.04
CA TYR A 347 -6.64 12.84 -9.55
C TYR A 347 -5.22 13.10 -9.05
N LYS A 348 -4.76 14.35 -9.14
CA LYS A 348 -3.54 14.77 -8.47
C LYS A 348 -3.83 15.05 -7.00
N LEU A 349 -3.25 14.23 -6.12
CA LEU A 349 -3.09 14.59 -4.70
C LEU A 349 -1.70 15.18 -4.49
N PHE A 350 -1.66 16.36 -3.87
CA PHE A 350 -0.40 17.06 -3.66
C PHE A 350 0.37 16.47 -2.48
N GLY A 351 1.66 16.19 -2.68
CA GLY A 351 2.58 15.82 -1.61
C GLY A 351 3.13 17.03 -0.85
N ILE A 352 4.29 16.87 -0.23
CA ILE A 352 4.93 17.91 0.59
C ILE A 352 5.31 19.13 -0.26
N GLU A 353 5.29 20.31 0.35
CA GLU A 353 5.61 21.58 -0.33
C GLU A 353 7.03 21.59 -0.95
N ALA A 354 7.99 20.90 -0.34
CA ALA A 354 9.37 20.86 -0.80
C ALA A 354 9.57 20.03 -2.09
N ALA A 355 8.67 19.10 -2.40
CA ALA A 355 8.79 18.23 -3.56
C ALA A 355 8.27 18.93 -4.84
N PRO A 356 8.91 18.71 -6.01
CA PRO A 356 8.31 19.10 -7.27
C PRO A 356 7.05 18.29 -7.51
N GLN A 357 6.05 18.87 -8.17
CA GLN A 357 4.80 18.21 -8.49
C GLN A 357 4.37 18.56 -9.90
N LEU A 358 4.19 17.53 -10.72
CA LEU A 358 3.76 17.62 -12.12
C LEU A 358 2.38 16.98 -12.27
N TYR A 359 1.53 17.60 -13.07
CA TYR A 359 0.16 17.14 -13.33
C TYR A 359 -0.35 17.69 -14.66
N SER A 360 -1.38 17.05 -15.21
CA SER A 360 -2.09 17.51 -16.39
C SER A 360 -3.48 18.01 -16.01
N TYR A 361 -4.19 18.58 -16.97
CA TYR A 361 -5.53 19.12 -16.77
C TYR A 361 -6.58 18.46 -17.66
N ILE A 362 -7.76 18.31 -17.09
CA ILE A 362 -9.03 18.27 -17.83
C ILE A 362 -9.89 19.35 -17.18
N ASN A 363 -10.21 20.41 -17.93
CA ASN A 363 -10.81 21.63 -17.40
C ASN A 363 -9.97 22.17 -16.20
N ASP A 364 -10.58 22.46 -15.06
CA ASP A 364 -9.89 22.94 -13.86
C ASP A 364 -9.39 21.82 -12.92
N THR A 365 -9.57 20.55 -13.32
CA THR A 365 -9.19 19.39 -12.49
C THR A 365 -7.78 18.92 -12.84
N LYS A 366 -6.99 18.63 -11.80
CA LYS A 366 -5.59 18.23 -11.90
C LYS A 366 -5.45 16.72 -11.82
N PHE A 367 -4.64 16.12 -12.68
CA PHE A 367 -4.50 14.66 -12.81
C PHE A 367 -3.05 14.18 -12.71
N ALA A 368 -2.86 13.07 -11.98
CA ALA A 368 -1.63 12.29 -11.95
C ALA A 368 -1.60 11.19 -13.02
N VAL A 369 -2.77 10.71 -13.45
CA VAL A 369 -2.94 9.82 -14.61
C VAL A 369 -4.08 10.39 -15.42
N ASN A 370 -3.82 10.63 -16.71
CA ASN A 370 -4.79 11.21 -17.64
C ASN A 370 -4.72 10.46 -18.97
N LEU A 371 -5.75 9.68 -19.26
CA LEU A 371 -5.87 8.92 -20.50
C LEU A 371 -6.89 9.56 -21.44
N PHE A 372 -6.60 9.48 -22.72
CA PHE A 372 -7.46 10.02 -23.77
C PHE A 372 -7.82 8.95 -24.82
N PRO A 373 -8.81 9.21 -25.69
CA PRO A 373 -9.01 8.39 -26.86
C PRO A 373 -7.76 8.39 -27.77
N GLU A 374 -7.74 7.48 -28.75
CA GLU A 374 -6.70 7.42 -29.77
C GLU A 374 -6.49 8.79 -30.45
N ILE A 375 -5.22 9.20 -30.59
CA ILE A 375 -4.85 10.48 -31.18
C ILE A 375 -4.93 10.37 -32.70
N THR A 376 -6.02 10.88 -33.27
CA THR A 376 -6.26 10.91 -34.72
C THR A 376 -6.11 12.30 -35.35
N GLU A 377 -5.94 13.32 -34.52
CA GLU A 377 -5.68 14.71 -34.90
C GLU A 377 -4.70 15.36 -33.91
N ASN A 378 -4.17 16.54 -34.26
CA ASN A 378 -3.24 17.24 -33.38
C ASN A 378 -3.88 17.53 -32.02
N LYS A 379 -3.21 17.11 -30.94
CA LYS A 379 -3.69 17.26 -29.56
C LYS A 379 -2.67 18.04 -28.74
N VAL A 380 -3.20 18.92 -27.88
CA VAL A 380 -2.40 19.80 -27.02
C VAL A 380 -2.88 19.60 -25.59
N ILE A 381 -1.97 19.26 -24.68
CA ILE A 381 -2.27 18.97 -23.28
C ILE A 381 -1.43 19.89 -22.41
N PRO A 382 -2.05 20.87 -21.72
CA PRO A 382 -1.35 21.71 -20.75
C PRO A 382 -0.86 20.89 -19.55
N LEU A 383 0.34 21.21 -19.07
CA LEU A 383 0.95 20.59 -17.90
C LEU A 383 1.18 21.65 -16.82
N GLY A 384 0.71 21.37 -15.61
CA GLY A 384 0.93 22.20 -14.44
C GLY A 384 2.14 21.75 -13.65
N LEU A 385 2.90 22.74 -13.17
CA LEU A 385 4.07 22.52 -12.33
C LEU A 385 3.91 23.24 -10.98
N LYS A 386 4.29 22.57 -9.90
CA LYS A 386 4.54 23.17 -8.59
C LYS A 386 5.94 22.80 -8.13
N THR A 387 6.73 23.77 -7.70
CA THR A 387 8.13 23.55 -7.28
C THR A 387 8.38 24.08 -5.88
N GLY A 388 9.11 23.30 -5.08
CA GLY A 388 9.35 23.62 -3.67
C GLY A 388 10.53 24.56 -3.39
N ALA A 389 11.33 24.92 -4.40
CA ALA A 389 12.48 25.80 -4.23
C ALA A 389 12.89 26.45 -5.56
N ALA A 390 13.57 27.60 -5.50
CA ALA A 390 14.17 28.22 -6.68
C ALA A 390 15.47 27.50 -7.07
N MET A 391 15.41 26.59 -8.05
CA MET A 391 16.55 25.78 -8.50
C MET A 391 16.34 25.18 -9.89
N GLU A 392 17.28 24.34 -10.31
CA GLU A 392 17.18 23.52 -11.51
C GLU A 392 16.36 22.25 -11.24
N TYR A 393 15.46 21.94 -12.16
CA TYR A 393 14.61 20.74 -12.18
C TYR A 393 14.80 20.00 -13.51
N THR A 394 14.55 18.70 -13.50
CA THR A 394 14.64 17.86 -14.69
C THR A 394 13.33 17.09 -14.87
N ILE A 395 12.74 17.19 -16.06
CA ILE A 395 11.67 16.32 -16.54
C ILE A 395 12.30 15.26 -17.45
N GLU A 396 12.00 14.00 -17.17
CA GLU A 396 12.35 12.84 -18.00
C GLU A 396 11.07 12.14 -18.45
N VAL A 397 11.01 11.74 -19.72
CA VAL A 397 9.83 11.10 -20.32
C VAL A 397 10.20 9.73 -20.87
N GLU A 398 9.54 8.69 -20.37
CA GLU A 398 9.66 7.31 -20.84
C GLU A 398 8.41 6.88 -21.61
N GLY A 399 8.51 5.79 -22.38
CA GLY A 399 7.36 5.19 -23.10
C GLY A 399 7.06 5.78 -24.48
N LEU A 400 7.91 6.68 -24.98
CA LEU A 400 7.78 7.27 -26.32
C LEU A 400 7.77 6.23 -27.45
N ASP A 401 8.51 5.13 -27.29
CA ASP A 401 8.55 4.03 -28.27
C ASP A 401 7.23 3.23 -28.34
N ASN A 402 6.33 3.42 -27.37
CA ASN A 402 5.03 2.77 -27.37
C ASN A 402 4.02 3.44 -28.31
N PHE A 403 4.29 4.69 -28.72
CA PHE A 403 3.42 5.47 -29.63
C PHE A 403 3.75 5.23 -31.10
N ASP A 404 2.72 5.29 -31.96
CA ASP A 404 2.89 5.30 -33.42
C ASP A 404 4.00 6.30 -33.81
N PRO A 405 5.04 5.87 -34.57
CA PRO A 405 6.12 6.76 -34.99
C PRO A 405 5.67 7.94 -35.85
N LEU A 406 4.46 7.92 -36.41
CA LEU A 406 3.82 9.04 -37.13
C LEU A 406 3.18 10.08 -36.19
N ILE A 407 3.12 9.78 -34.89
CA ILE A 407 2.75 10.73 -33.85
C ILE A 407 4.04 11.34 -33.28
N TYR A 408 4.25 12.62 -33.58
CA TYR A 408 5.36 13.39 -33.01
C TYR A 408 4.95 13.97 -31.67
N VAL A 409 5.83 13.81 -30.68
CA VAL A 409 5.59 14.25 -29.31
C VAL A 409 6.60 15.34 -28.93
N TYR A 410 6.11 16.54 -28.62
CA TYR A 410 6.94 17.68 -28.24
C TYR A 410 6.54 18.25 -26.88
N LEU A 411 7.54 18.69 -26.11
CA LEU A 411 7.34 19.52 -24.92
C LEU A 411 7.68 20.98 -25.25
N GLU A 412 6.70 21.86 -25.11
CA GLU A 412 6.86 23.31 -25.23
C GLU A 412 7.03 23.94 -23.84
N ASP A 413 8.04 24.80 -23.68
CA ASP A 413 8.25 25.65 -22.51
C ASP A 413 7.93 27.11 -22.89
N TYR A 414 6.75 27.60 -22.50
CA TYR A 414 6.27 28.96 -22.80
C TYR A 414 7.14 30.07 -22.20
N LEU A 415 7.86 29.79 -21.11
CA LEU A 415 8.73 30.79 -20.49
C LEU A 415 9.95 31.09 -21.36
N THR A 416 10.48 30.07 -22.05
CA THR A 416 11.68 30.20 -22.88
C THR A 416 11.38 30.23 -24.38
N GLY A 417 10.21 29.75 -24.79
CA GLY A 417 9.84 29.52 -26.19
C GLY A 417 10.48 28.27 -26.80
N ASN A 418 11.07 27.39 -25.99
CA ASN A 418 11.72 26.17 -26.47
C ASN A 418 10.67 25.10 -26.81
N MET A 419 10.84 24.46 -27.97
CA MET A 419 10.06 23.30 -28.40
C MET A 419 11.00 22.09 -28.49
N THR A 420 10.83 21.10 -27.61
CA THR A 420 11.71 19.95 -27.48
C THR A 420 11.06 18.71 -28.06
N ASN A 421 11.68 18.10 -29.08
CA ASN A 421 11.25 16.78 -29.59
C ASN A 421 11.61 15.70 -28.55
N LEU A 422 10.61 15.15 -27.88
CA LEU A 422 10.83 14.20 -26.78
C LEU A 422 11.38 12.86 -27.28
N ARG A 423 11.13 12.46 -28.53
CA ARG A 423 11.71 11.24 -29.11
C ARG A 423 13.22 11.33 -29.32
N GLU A 424 13.75 12.53 -29.52
CA GLU A 424 15.19 12.76 -29.67
C GLU A 424 15.86 13.12 -28.35
N ASN A 425 15.17 13.91 -27.52
CA ASN A 425 15.66 14.42 -26.25
C ASN A 425 14.57 14.20 -25.17
N PRO A 426 14.49 13.00 -24.58
CA PRO A 426 13.47 12.66 -23.59
C PRO A 426 13.70 13.34 -22.24
N VAL A 427 14.84 14.03 -22.07
CA VAL A 427 15.24 14.72 -20.84
C VAL A 427 15.29 16.22 -21.10
N TYR A 428 14.53 17.00 -20.32
CA TYR A 428 14.51 18.45 -20.37
C TYR A 428 14.82 19.04 -19.00
N THR A 429 15.88 19.87 -18.94
CA THR A 429 16.33 20.52 -17.71
C THR A 429 16.05 22.02 -17.78
N PHE A 430 15.56 22.59 -16.68
CA PHE A 430 15.15 23.99 -16.62
C PHE A 430 15.24 24.56 -15.21
N ASN A 431 15.33 25.89 -15.10
CA ASN A 431 15.23 26.58 -13.83
C ASN A 431 13.78 26.99 -13.55
N ALA A 432 13.34 26.86 -12.30
CA ALA A 432 12.04 27.33 -11.83
C ALA A 432 12.19 28.03 -10.46
N GLY A 433 11.26 28.93 -10.14
CA GLY A 433 11.14 29.52 -8.80
C GLY A 433 10.45 28.58 -7.81
N GLU A 434 10.26 29.02 -6.57
CA GLU A 434 9.34 28.35 -5.63
C GLU A 434 7.89 28.76 -5.93
N GLY A 435 6.97 27.81 -5.95
CA GLY A 435 5.54 28.05 -6.10
C GLY A 435 4.90 27.35 -7.29
N LEU A 436 3.75 27.87 -7.71
CA LEU A 436 2.97 27.37 -8.85
C LEU A 436 3.46 28.02 -10.16
N ASP A 437 3.61 27.18 -11.18
CA ASP A 437 3.93 27.54 -12.55
C ASP A 437 3.01 26.73 -13.49
N GLU A 438 1.72 27.07 -13.45
CA GLU A 438 0.63 26.28 -14.03
C GLU A 438 0.53 26.35 -15.56
N ASP A 439 1.11 27.39 -16.19
CA ASP A 439 0.94 27.72 -17.61
C ASP A 439 2.22 27.54 -18.44
N ARG A 440 3.28 26.99 -17.84
CA ARG A 440 4.60 26.97 -18.49
C ARG A 440 4.76 25.87 -19.53
N PHE A 441 4.29 24.67 -19.22
CA PHE A 441 4.58 23.49 -20.02
C PHE A 441 3.35 23.03 -20.79
N VAL A 442 3.55 22.68 -22.06
CA VAL A 442 2.50 22.12 -22.90
C VAL A 442 3.06 20.94 -23.68
N LEU A 443 2.33 19.83 -23.64
CA LEU A 443 2.63 18.62 -24.40
C LEU A 443 1.85 18.66 -25.72
N HIS A 444 2.55 18.50 -26.83
CA HIS A 444 1.97 18.46 -28.17
C HIS A 444 2.11 17.08 -28.76
N PHE A 445 0.99 16.53 -29.25
CA PHE A 445 0.93 15.37 -30.11
C PHE A 445 0.53 15.84 -31.51
N ASN A 446 1.41 15.68 -32.49
CA ASN A 446 1.15 16.06 -33.88
C ASN A 446 1.08 14.81 -34.75
N VAL A 447 0.01 14.68 -35.52
CA VAL A 447 -0.21 13.58 -36.47
C VAL A 447 0.22 14.04 -37.86
N ASP A 448 1.10 13.27 -38.51
CA ASP A 448 1.57 13.54 -39.90
C ASP A 448 0.58 13.09 -40.99
#